data_AF-A0AAW9SNT8-F1
#
_entry.id   AF-A0AAW9SNT8-F1
#
_cell.length_a   1.000
_cell.length_b   1.000
_cell.length_c   1.000
_cell.angle_alpha   90.00
_cell.angle_beta   90.00
_cell.angle_gamma   90.00
#
_symmetry.space_group_name_H-M   'P 1'
#
loop_
_entity.id
_entity.type
_entity.pdbx_description
1 polymer ?
#
loop_
_entity_poly.entity_id
_entity_poly.type
_entity_poly.pdbx_seq_one_letter_code
_entity_poly.pdbx_strand_id
1 'polypeptide(L)'
;MGTQTAKSSPSRRFSTVSRQFIKFGLVGGTGVVVNLIVVIIARKLGLSLGTNEHDVFLNLFGTRWNIRYSHVYATLAFVVANVWNFQLNRSWTFRTDNRPNWFRQFFPFLFAGISALIVNLVVITLLTNPTSPLALPTDIFDDSTGFRNRLYWANLIGVILGTPANFILNKIWAFRNRGNANKTKEKVVLKP
;
A
#
# COMPACT_ATOMS: atom_id res chain seq x y z
N MET A 1 -29.06 -37.43 -20.98
CA MET A 1 -28.82 -37.26 -19.53
C MET A 1 -27.95 -36.02 -19.35
N GLY A 2 -28.56 -34.87 -19.09
CA GLY A 2 -27.90 -33.56 -19.15
C GLY A 2 -27.08 -33.27 -17.90
N THR A 3 -25.80 -32.94 -18.06
CA THR A 3 -24.92 -32.46 -17.00
C THR A 3 -25.30 -31.03 -16.63
N GLN A 4 -26.04 -30.87 -15.53
CA GLN A 4 -26.31 -29.55 -14.96
C GLN A 4 -25.01 -28.94 -14.43
N THR A 5 -24.55 -27.89 -15.10
CA THR A 5 -23.49 -27.02 -14.62
C THR A 5 -24.02 -26.21 -13.44
N ALA A 6 -23.63 -26.57 -12.23
CA ALA A 6 -23.97 -25.83 -11.03
C ALA A 6 -23.40 -24.40 -11.13
N LYS A 7 -24.24 -23.42 -11.50
CA LYS A 7 -23.92 -21.99 -11.41
C LYS A 7 -23.62 -21.66 -9.96
N SER A 8 -22.36 -21.37 -9.65
CA SER A 8 -21.94 -20.94 -8.31
C SER A 8 -22.74 -19.71 -7.87
N SER A 9 -23.51 -19.83 -6.79
CA SER A 9 -24.34 -18.74 -6.24
C SER A 9 -23.51 -17.49 -5.88
N PRO A 10 -23.98 -16.26 -6.20
CA PRO A 10 -23.27 -15.00 -5.94
C PRO A 10 -22.84 -14.81 -4.47
N SER A 11 -23.62 -15.34 -3.52
CA SER A 11 -23.38 -15.22 -2.07
C SER A 11 -22.10 -15.92 -1.61
N ARG A 12 -21.75 -17.08 -2.19
CA ARG A 12 -20.51 -17.80 -1.85
C ARG A 12 -19.27 -17.06 -2.33
N ARG A 13 -19.33 -16.39 -3.48
CA ARG A 13 -18.19 -15.61 -4.03
C ARG A 13 -17.86 -14.38 -3.16
N PHE A 14 -18.87 -13.71 -2.63
CA PHE A 14 -18.69 -12.54 -1.77
C PHE A 14 -18.04 -12.90 -0.43
N SER A 15 -18.45 -14.02 0.19
CA SER A 15 -17.89 -14.48 1.48
C SER A 15 -16.38 -14.80 1.41
N THR A 16 -15.92 -15.36 0.29
CA THR A 16 -14.50 -15.70 0.09
C THR A 16 -13.63 -14.45 -0.09
N VAL A 17 -14.13 -13.44 -0.79
CA VAL A 17 -13.44 -12.17 -1.02
C VAL A 17 -13.27 -11.39 0.28
N SER A 18 -14.32 -11.30 1.11
CA SER A 18 -14.25 -10.61 2.40
C SER A 18 -13.27 -11.28 3.36
N ARG A 19 -13.21 -12.62 3.38
CA ARG A 19 -12.24 -13.36 4.21
C ARG A 19 -10.79 -13.15 3.74
N GLN A 20 -10.56 -13.03 2.43
CA GLN A 20 -9.24 -12.69 1.88
C GLN A 20 -8.84 -11.25 2.24
N PHE A 21 -9.78 -10.30 2.18
CA PHE A 21 -9.54 -8.92 2.58
C PHE A 21 -9.21 -8.79 4.07
N ILE A 22 -9.90 -9.50 4.95
CA ILE A 22 -9.63 -9.47 6.40
C ILE A 22 -8.24 -10.03 6.72
N LYS A 23 -7.83 -11.15 6.10
CA LYS A 23 -6.48 -11.71 6.27
C LYS A 23 -5.40 -10.77 5.72
N PHE A 24 -5.68 -10.15 4.57
CA PHE A 24 -4.81 -9.13 4.00
C PHE A 24 -4.70 -7.90 4.91
N GLY A 25 -5.82 -7.47 5.50
CA GLY A 25 -5.87 -6.35 6.45
C GLY A 25 -5.14 -6.63 7.77
N LEU A 26 -5.24 -7.86 8.30
CA LEU A 26 -4.51 -8.27 9.51
C LEU A 26 -2.99 -8.22 9.33
N VAL A 27 -2.48 -8.76 8.22
CA VAL A 27 -1.05 -8.66 7.87
C VAL A 27 -0.67 -7.20 7.57
N GLY A 28 -1.50 -6.51 6.79
CA GLY A 28 -1.32 -5.12 6.42
C GLY A 28 -1.24 -4.19 7.63
N GLY A 29 -1.98 -4.47 8.70
CA GLY A 29 -1.94 -3.73 9.95
C GLY A 29 -0.55 -3.67 10.58
N THR A 30 0.22 -4.77 10.52
CA THR A 30 1.62 -4.76 10.99
C THR A 30 2.49 -3.82 10.15
N GLY A 31 2.25 -3.79 8.84
CA GLY A 31 2.90 -2.84 7.93
C GLY A 31 2.54 -1.38 8.23
N VAL A 32 1.31 -1.09 8.67
CA VAL A 32 0.94 0.27 9.09
C VAL A 32 1.75 0.73 10.30
N VAL A 33 1.96 -0.16 11.28
CA VAL A 33 2.78 0.14 12.46
C VAL A 33 4.25 0.37 12.05
N VAL A 34 4.81 -0.50 11.21
CA VAL A 34 6.17 -0.33 10.68
C VAL A 34 6.28 0.98 9.90
N ASN A 35 5.28 1.32 9.09
CA ASN A 35 5.25 2.57 8.33
C ASN A 35 5.30 3.80 9.27
N LEU A 36 4.49 3.80 10.33
CA LEU A 36 4.52 4.87 11.33
C LEU A 36 5.88 5.00 12.03
N ILE A 37 6.46 3.89 12.45
CA ILE A 37 7.79 3.91 13.09
C ILE A 37 8.83 4.51 12.14
N VAL A 38 8.80 4.10 10.86
CA VAL A 38 9.79 4.56 9.88
C VAL A 38 9.57 6.04 9.54
N VAL A 39 8.33 6.54 9.42
CA VAL A 39 8.12 7.98 9.15
C VAL A 39 8.58 8.84 10.33
N ILE A 40 8.38 8.35 11.57
CA ILE A 40 8.87 9.02 12.79
C ILE A 40 10.40 9.09 12.78
N ILE A 41 11.07 7.97 12.51
CA ILE A 41 12.54 7.90 12.45
C ILE A 41 13.07 8.77 11.31
N ALA A 42 12.51 8.64 10.10
CA ALA A 42 12.93 9.41 8.94
C ALA A 42 12.82 10.91 9.17
N ARG A 43 11.72 11.38 9.77
CA ARG A 43 11.56 12.78 10.16
C ARG A 43 12.59 13.20 11.20
N LYS A 44 12.79 12.43 12.27
CA LYS A 44 13.78 12.77 13.32
C LYS A 44 15.19 12.86 12.77
N LEU A 45 15.58 11.93 11.89
CA LEU A 45 16.85 11.97 11.19
C LEU A 45 16.94 13.19 10.28
N GLY A 46 15.87 13.48 9.52
CA GLY A 46 15.77 14.68 8.71
C GLY A 46 16.02 15.97 9.51
N LEU A 47 15.36 16.10 10.66
CA LEU A 47 15.54 17.23 11.57
C LEU A 47 16.99 17.31 12.10
N SER A 48 17.61 16.18 12.43
CA SER A 48 19.01 16.15 12.86
C SER A 48 20.00 16.56 11.76
N LEU A 49 19.59 16.47 10.50
CA LEU A 49 20.34 16.89 9.32
C LEU A 49 19.97 18.31 8.85
N GLY A 50 19.13 19.04 9.62
CA GLY A 50 18.71 20.40 9.28
C GLY A 50 17.60 20.48 8.23
N THR A 51 16.87 19.39 7.99
CA THR A 51 15.71 19.36 7.07
C THR A 51 14.40 19.19 7.84
N ASN A 52 13.37 19.94 7.46
CA ASN A 52 12.03 19.86 8.02
C ASN A 52 11.08 19.22 7.00
N GLU A 53 10.04 18.53 7.47
CA GLU A 53 8.98 17.95 6.63
C GLU A 53 8.31 18.94 5.68
N HIS A 54 8.29 20.23 6.03
CA HIS A 54 7.74 21.29 5.20
C HIS A 54 8.72 21.78 4.13
N ASP A 55 10.01 21.49 4.24
CA ASP A 55 11.00 21.98 3.29
C ASP A 55 10.79 21.37 1.91
N VAL A 56 11.10 22.16 0.87
CA VAL A 56 11.04 21.70 -0.51
C VAL A 56 12.21 20.78 -0.76
N PHE A 57 11.91 19.54 -1.14
CA PHE A 57 12.91 18.58 -1.61
C PHE A 57 13.17 18.77 -3.11
N LEU A 58 12.11 18.88 -3.91
CA LEU A 58 12.21 19.08 -5.35
C LEU A 58 11.03 19.92 -5.87
N ASN A 59 11.33 20.88 -6.73
CA ASN A 59 10.31 21.66 -7.45
C ASN A 59 9.86 20.91 -8.70
N LEU A 60 8.55 20.80 -8.92
CA LEU A 60 8.01 20.12 -10.09
C LEU A 60 8.01 21.08 -11.29
N PHE A 61 8.98 20.89 -12.19
CA PHE A 61 9.05 21.53 -13.51
C PHE A 61 8.97 23.08 -13.48
N GLY A 62 9.54 23.72 -12.47
CA GLY A 62 9.50 25.18 -12.31
C GLY A 62 8.13 25.73 -11.87
N THR A 63 7.19 24.86 -11.48
CA THR A 63 5.84 25.27 -11.06
C THR A 63 5.79 25.58 -9.56
N ARG A 64 4.66 26.10 -9.08
CA ARG A 64 4.39 26.27 -7.63
C ARG A 64 4.28 24.94 -6.86
N TRP A 65 4.18 23.82 -7.57
CA TRP A 65 4.01 22.50 -6.97
C TRP A 65 5.38 21.91 -6.63
N ASN A 66 5.51 21.43 -5.39
CA ASN A 66 6.77 20.97 -4.84
C ASN A 66 6.59 19.61 -4.16
N ILE A 67 7.53 18.71 -4.40
CA ILE A 67 7.77 17.55 -3.54
C ILE A 67 8.47 18.08 -2.30
N ARG A 68 7.81 17.96 -1.15
CA ARG A 68 8.37 18.30 0.16
C ARG A 68 9.00 17.08 0.84
N TYR A 69 9.86 17.29 1.83
CA TYR A 69 10.44 16.20 2.61
C TYR A 69 9.40 15.29 3.29
N SER A 70 8.20 15.79 3.60
CA SER A 70 7.06 14.96 4.01
C SER A 70 6.77 13.80 3.05
N HIS A 71 6.88 14.03 1.74
CA HIS A 71 6.67 13.01 0.70
C HIS A 71 7.83 12.02 0.67
N VAL A 72 9.06 12.50 0.90
CA VAL A 72 10.27 11.67 0.95
C VAL A 72 10.18 10.70 2.13
N TYR A 73 9.86 11.21 3.33
CA TYR A 73 9.73 10.39 4.54
C TYR A 73 8.61 9.36 4.40
N ALA A 74 7.45 9.75 3.84
CA ALA A 74 6.35 8.83 3.59
C ALA A 74 6.69 7.75 2.56
N THR A 75 7.46 8.10 1.51
CA THR A 75 7.91 7.15 0.49
C THR A 75 8.89 6.14 1.08
N LEU A 76 9.86 6.60 1.89
CA LEU A 76 10.78 5.71 2.61
C LEU A 76 10.03 4.75 3.55
N ALA A 77 9.09 5.29 4.33
CA ALA A 77 8.23 4.50 5.21
C ALA A 77 7.40 3.47 4.44
N PHE A 78 6.87 3.84 3.28
CA PHE A 78 6.15 2.92 2.41
C PHE A 78 7.06 1.79 1.95
N VAL A 79 8.24 2.06 1.41
CA VAL A 79 9.15 1.02 0.90
C VAL A 79 9.51 0.02 1.98
N VAL A 80 9.90 0.50 3.18
CA VAL A 80 10.26 -0.38 4.31
C VAL A 80 9.06 -1.21 4.76
N ALA A 81 7.88 -0.60 4.93
CA ALA A 81 6.66 -1.33 5.28
C ALA A 81 6.24 -2.32 4.19
N ASN A 82 6.48 -2.02 2.92
CA ASN A 82 6.16 -2.89 1.80
C ASN A 82 7.06 -4.13 1.79
N VAL A 83 8.37 -3.94 2.04
CA VAL A 83 9.32 -5.06 2.25
C VAL A 83 8.92 -5.91 3.45
N TRP A 84 8.54 -5.29 4.57
CA TRP A 84 8.03 -5.99 5.75
C TRP A 84 6.81 -6.85 5.43
N ASN A 85 5.80 -6.25 4.80
CA ASN A 85 4.58 -6.94 4.38
C ASN A 85 4.86 -8.07 3.40
N PHE A 86 5.77 -7.86 2.44
CA PHE A 86 6.17 -8.90 1.50
C PHE A 86 6.82 -10.08 2.22
N GLN A 87 7.78 -9.78 3.10
CA GLN A 87 8.52 -10.81 3.81
C GLN A 87 7.61 -11.63 4.72
N LEU A 88 6.67 -10.99 5.44
CA LEU A 88 5.70 -11.67 6.29
C LEU A 88 4.73 -12.55 5.47
N ASN A 89 4.20 -12.01 4.36
CA ASN A 89 3.36 -12.80 3.46
C ASN A 89 4.10 -14.00 2.86
N ARG A 90 5.38 -13.84 2.54
CA ARG A 90 6.24 -14.89 1.96
C ARG A 90 6.64 -15.96 2.98
N SER A 91 6.96 -15.58 4.22
CA SER A 91 7.47 -16.51 5.25
C SER A 91 6.36 -17.26 5.98
N TRP A 92 5.18 -16.63 6.12
CA TRP A 92 4.07 -17.17 6.91
C TRP A 92 2.83 -17.46 6.06
N THR A 93 2.20 -16.45 5.48
CA THR A 93 0.88 -16.59 4.82
C THR A 93 0.88 -17.55 3.62
N PHE A 94 1.95 -17.56 2.82
CA PHE A 94 2.06 -18.37 1.59
C PHE A 94 3.31 -19.25 1.56
N ARG A 95 3.65 -19.85 2.71
CA ARG A 95 4.82 -20.75 2.80
C ARG A 95 4.63 -21.95 1.85
N THR A 96 5.66 -22.24 1.03
CA THR A 96 5.69 -23.36 0.07
C THR A 96 7.13 -23.84 -0.10
N ASP A 97 7.30 -25.15 -0.32
CA ASP A 97 8.61 -25.82 -0.37
C ASP A 97 9.45 -25.42 -1.60
N ASN A 98 8.82 -25.22 -2.77
CA ASN A 98 9.46 -24.79 -4.03
C ASN A 98 9.21 -23.31 -4.34
N ARG A 99 9.87 -22.42 -3.58
CA ARG A 99 9.66 -20.96 -3.68
C ARG A 99 10.44 -20.31 -4.85
N PRO A 100 9.77 -19.52 -5.73
CA PRO A 100 10.47 -18.70 -6.72
C PRO A 100 11.44 -17.68 -6.07
N ASN A 101 12.40 -17.17 -6.84
CA ASN A 101 13.34 -16.12 -6.41
C ASN A 101 12.59 -14.94 -5.75
N TRP A 102 13.16 -14.41 -4.66
CA TRP A 102 12.64 -13.30 -3.86
C TRP A 102 12.29 -12.07 -4.72
N PHE A 103 13.20 -11.62 -5.59
CA PHE A 103 13.01 -10.42 -6.41
C PHE A 103 11.90 -10.57 -7.45
N ARG A 104 11.75 -11.77 -8.03
CA ARG A 104 10.69 -12.05 -9.01
C ARG A 104 9.28 -11.92 -8.43
N GLN A 105 9.14 -12.06 -7.11
CA GLN A 105 7.86 -11.87 -6.41
C GLN A 105 7.74 -10.48 -5.79
N PHE A 106 8.85 -9.92 -5.31
CA PHE A 106 8.88 -8.61 -4.65
C PHE A 106 8.45 -7.48 -5.59
N PHE A 107 9.01 -7.37 -6.79
CA PHE A 107 8.69 -6.24 -7.68
C PHE A 107 7.21 -6.16 -8.08
N PRO A 108 6.54 -7.27 -8.49
CA PRO A 108 5.10 -7.23 -8.71
C PRO A 108 4.29 -6.78 -7.47
N PHE A 109 4.71 -7.21 -6.27
CA PHE A 109 4.08 -6.81 -5.01
C PHE A 109 4.28 -5.32 -4.72
N LEU A 110 5.50 -4.82 -4.91
CA LEU A 110 5.85 -3.40 -4.75
C LEU A 110 5.07 -2.53 -5.73
N PHE A 111 5.02 -2.91 -7.01
CA PHE A 111 4.31 -2.16 -8.04
C PHE A 111 2.80 -2.07 -7.75
N ALA A 112 2.19 -3.13 -7.26
CA ALA A 112 0.79 -3.06 -6.83
C ALA A 112 0.61 -2.04 -5.68
N GLY A 113 1.56 -2.03 -4.74
CA GLY A 113 1.60 -1.10 -3.62
C GLY A 113 1.77 0.38 -3.98
N ILE A 114 2.31 0.71 -5.16
CA ILE A 114 2.50 2.11 -5.59
C ILE A 114 1.18 2.89 -5.58
N SER A 115 0.06 2.23 -5.84
CA SER A 115 -1.25 2.86 -5.75
C SER A 115 -1.62 3.37 -4.36
N ALA A 116 -1.33 2.58 -3.32
CA ALA A 116 -1.45 3.03 -1.93
C ALA A 116 -0.49 4.19 -1.65
N LEU A 117 0.73 4.14 -2.18
CA LEU A 117 1.69 5.24 -2.03
C LEU A 117 1.15 6.53 -2.64
N ILE A 118 0.64 6.50 -3.88
CA ILE A 118 0.07 7.68 -4.54
C ILE A 118 -1.07 8.28 -3.71
N VAL A 119 -2.01 7.44 -3.25
CA VAL A 119 -3.10 7.90 -2.38
C VAL A 119 -2.54 8.53 -1.10
N ASN A 120 -1.56 7.90 -0.47
CA ASN A 120 -0.94 8.42 0.75
C ASN A 120 -0.30 9.80 0.51
N LEU A 121 0.46 9.98 -0.58
CA LEU A 121 1.10 11.25 -0.91
C LEU A 121 0.09 12.37 -1.20
N VAL A 122 -1.00 12.05 -1.89
CA VAL A 122 -2.11 13.00 -2.12
C VAL A 122 -2.74 13.40 -0.79
N VAL A 123 -3.04 12.43 0.09
CA VAL A 123 -3.62 12.71 1.41
C VAL A 123 -2.67 13.56 2.25
N ILE A 124 -1.38 13.25 2.27
CA ILE A 124 -0.38 14.08 2.96
C ILE A 124 -0.39 15.51 2.43
N THR A 125 -0.43 15.69 1.10
CA THR A 125 -0.52 17.02 0.50
C THR A 125 -1.77 17.77 0.95
N LEU A 126 -2.93 17.12 0.92
CA LEU A 126 -4.21 17.73 1.27
C LEU A 126 -4.31 18.07 2.76
N LEU A 127 -3.78 17.21 3.63
CA LEU A 127 -3.91 17.36 5.08
C LEU A 127 -2.83 18.24 5.70
N THR A 128 -1.67 18.39 5.06
CA THR A 128 -0.55 19.19 5.61
C THR A 128 -0.44 20.59 5.00
N ASN A 129 -1.02 20.84 3.83
CA ASN A 129 -0.98 22.15 3.19
C ASN A 129 -1.96 23.14 3.87
N PRO A 130 -1.51 24.25 4.47
CA PRO A 130 -2.40 25.21 5.15
C PRO A 130 -3.45 25.86 4.25
N THR A 131 -3.23 25.92 2.94
CA THR A 131 -4.21 26.48 1.98
C THR A 131 -5.24 25.46 1.52
N SER A 132 -5.09 24.19 1.91
CA SER A 132 -6.05 23.14 1.58
C SER A 132 -7.29 23.26 2.46
N PRO A 133 -8.50 23.12 1.90
CA PRO A 133 -9.73 23.09 2.71
C PRO A 133 -9.82 21.86 3.62
N LEU A 134 -9.01 20.84 3.37
CA LEU A 134 -8.93 19.62 4.17
C LEU A 134 -7.73 19.63 5.13
N ALA A 135 -7.03 20.75 5.28
CA ALA A 135 -5.87 20.84 6.16
C ALA A 135 -6.24 20.43 7.58
N LEU A 136 -5.36 19.64 8.21
CA LEU A 136 -5.53 19.34 9.63
C LEU A 136 -5.37 20.62 10.47
N PRO A 137 -6.23 20.81 11.48
CA PRO A 137 -6.25 22.02 12.31
C PRO A 137 -4.91 22.26 13.01
N THR A 138 -4.39 23.49 12.91
CA THR A 138 -3.12 23.90 13.53
C THR A 138 -3.18 24.04 15.04
N ASP A 139 -4.35 24.27 15.61
CA ASP A 139 -4.57 24.37 17.06
C ASP A 139 -4.53 23.00 17.75
N ILE A 140 -4.83 21.92 17.02
CA ILE A 140 -4.75 20.54 17.52
C ILE A 140 -3.43 19.88 17.10
N PHE A 141 -3.06 20.02 15.83
CA PHE A 141 -1.87 19.44 15.24
C PHE A 141 -0.83 20.54 15.00
N ASP A 142 -0.25 20.98 16.10
CA ASP A 142 0.72 22.09 16.21
C ASP A 142 2.18 21.64 16.16
N ASP A 143 2.43 20.35 15.93
CA ASP A 143 3.77 19.74 15.85
C ASP A 143 4.61 19.82 17.14
N SER A 144 4.02 20.23 18.27
CA SER A 144 4.69 20.36 19.57
C SER A 144 5.14 19.02 20.16
N THR A 145 4.43 17.93 19.85
CA THR A 145 4.71 16.58 20.31
C THR A 145 4.54 15.59 19.18
N GLY A 146 5.06 14.37 19.34
CA GLY A 146 4.86 13.31 18.35
C GLY A 146 3.37 13.01 18.10
N PHE A 147 2.52 13.03 19.15
CA PHE A 147 1.09 12.79 18.99
C PHE A 147 0.34 14.00 18.38
N ARG A 148 0.89 15.21 18.46
CA ARG A 148 0.33 16.41 17.82
C ARG A 148 0.99 16.70 16.47
N ASN A 149 1.84 15.80 15.97
CA ASN A 149 2.54 16.01 14.71
C ASN A 149 1.62 15.73 13.52
N ARG A 150 1.42 16.75 12.69
CA ARG A 150 0.50 16.71 11.56
C ARG A 150 0.91 15.70 10.50
N LEU A 151 2.21 15.61 10.20
CA LEU A 151 2.72 14.66 9.20
C LEU A 151 2.39 13.23 9.62
N TYR A 152 2.55 12.88 10.90
CA TYR A 152 2.30 11.51 11.37
C TYR A 152 0.84 11.11 11.19
N TRP A 153 -0.10 12.00 11.52
CA TRP A 153 -1.53 11.76 11.31
C TRP A 153 -1.92 11.76 9.84
N ALA A 154 -1.40 12.70 9.06
CA ALA A 154 -1.66 12.75 7.63
C ALA A 154 -1.19 11.47 6.92
N ASN A 155 0.00 10.98 7.27
CA ASN A 155 0.55 9.73 6.77
C ASN A 155 -0.26 8.51 7.25
N LEU A 156 -0.68 8.47 8.52
CA LEU A 156 -1.54 7.38 9.02
C LEU A 156 -2.84 7.28 8.22
N ILE A 157 -3.55 8.41 8.09
CA ILE A 157 -4.81 8.49 7.35
C ILE A 157 -4.58 8.09 5.90
N GLY A 158 -3.51 8.59 5.28
CA GLY A 158 -3.19 8.27 3.88
C GLY A 158 -2.87 6.78 3.66
N VAL A 159 -2.17 6.11 4.58
CA VAL A 159 -1.93 4.66 4.53
C VAL A 159 -3.22 3.86 4.68
N ILE A 160 -4.09 4.26 5.61
CA ILE A 160 -5.40 3.61 5.81
C ILE A 160 -6.24 3.75 4.53
N LEU A 161 -6.33 4.96 3.95
CA LEU A 161 -7.07 5.23 2.72
C LEU A 161 -6.45 4.58 1.47
N GLY A 162 -5.12 4.42 1.46
CA GLY A 162 -4.40 3.72 0.39
C GLY A 162 -4.63 2.21 0.39
N THR A 163 -4.96 1.62 1.54
CA THR A 163 -5.14 0.17 1.66
C THR A 163 -6.28 -0.37 0.77
N PRO A 164 -7.48 0.23 0.73
CA PRO A 164 -8.51 -0.11 -0.26
C PRO A 164 -8.04 0.02 -1.71
N ALA A 165 -7.34 1.09 -2.06
CA ALA A 165 -6.84 1.32 -3.43
C ALA A 165 -5.87 0.21 -3.86
N ASN A 166 -4.94 -0.16 -2.97
CA ASN A 166 -4.01 -1.26 -3.19
C ASN A 166 -4.73 -2.61 -3.34
N PHE A 167 -5.76 -2.87 -2.52
CA PHE A 167 -6.55 -4.09 -2.65
C PHE A 167 -7.28 -4.16 -3.98
N ILE A 168 -7.92 -3.07 -4.41
CA ILE A 168 -8.67 -3.01 -5.68
C ILE A 168 -7.73 -3.27 -6.85
N LEU A 169 -6.55 -2.65 -6.89
CA LEU A 169 -5.59 -2.87 -7.98
C LEU A 169 -4.98 -4.27 -7.96
N ASN A 170 -4.63 -4.80 -6.79
CA ASN A 170 -4.23 -6.21 -6.68
C ASN A 170 -5.33 -7.15 -7.19
N LYS A 171 -6.59 -6.87 -6.88
CA LYS A 171 -7.74 -7.66 -7.35
C LYS A 171 -7.94 -7.58 -8.87
N ILE A 172 -7.86 -6.38 -9.45
CA ILE A 172 -8.09 -6.14 -10.88
C ILE A 172 -6.90 -6.58 -11.74
N TRP A 173 -5.68 -6.56 -11.21
CA TRP A 173 -4.48 -6.88 -11.98
C TRP A 173 -3.87 -8.23 -11.60
N ALA A 174 -3.48 -8.43 -10.34
CA ALA A 174 -2.82 -9.67 -9.90
C ALA A 174 -3.75 -10.90 -9.91
N PHE A 175 -5.05 -10.70 -9.65
CA PHE A 175 -6.05 -11.78 -9.60
C PHE A 175 -6.96 -11.87 -10.84
N ARG A 176 -6.72 -11.09 -11.90
CA ARG A 176 -7.47 -11.17 -13.17
C ARG A 176 -7.10 -12.45 -13.92
N ASN A 177 -7.78 -13.54 -13.55
CA ASN A 177 -7.94 -14.80 -14.26
C ASN A 177 -6.71 -15.30 -15.05
N ARG A 178 -5.71 -15.80 -14.34
CA ARG A 178 -4.86 -16.89 -14.88
C ARG A 178 -5.62 -18.21 -15.10
N GLY A 179 -6.91 -18.25 -14.76
CA GLY A 179 -7.78 -19.44 -14.91
C GLY A 179 -8.17 -19.83 -16.34
N ASN A 180 -7.93 -18.98 -17.35
CA ASN A 180 -8.27 -19.30 -18.74
C ASN A 180 -7.06 -19.69 -19.61
N ALA A 181 -5.83 -19.33 -19.24
CA ALA A 181 -4.64 -19.67 -20.02
C ALA A 181 -4.15 -21.10 -19.79
N ASN A 182 -4.27 -21.63 -18.56
CA ASN A 182 -3.86 -23.00 -18.25
C ASN A 182 -4.87 -24.05 -18.69
N LYS A 183 -6.18 -23.75 -18.69
CA LYS A 183 -7.20 -24.67 -19.21
C LYS A 183 -7.07 -24.93 -20.72
N THR A 184 -6.51 -23.99 -21.47
CA THR A 184 -6.24 -24.16 -22.91
C THR A 184 -4.99 -25.02 -23.13
N LYS A 185 -3.94 -24.86 -22.33
CA LYS A 185 -2.74 -25.71 -22.43
C LYS A 185 -2.99 -27.15 -22.02
N GLU A 186 -3.78 -27.38 -20.98
CA GLU A 186 -4.12 -28.74 -20.51
C GLU A 186 -5.03 -29.50 -21.50
N LYS A 187 -5.90 -28.78 -22.23
CA LYS A 187 -6.72 -29.36 -23.32
C LYS A 187 -5.95 -29.63 -24.62
N VAL A 188 -4.81 -29.00 -24.85
CA VAL A 188 -3.99 -29.20 -26.07
C VAL A 188 -2.97 -30.32 -25.88
N VAL A 189 -2.57 -30.63 -24.64
CA VAL A 189 -1.55 -31.65 -24.33
C VAL A 189 -2.16 -33.05 -24.11
N LEU A 190 -3.45 -33.16 -23.80
CA LEU A 190 -4.16 -34.45 -23.69
C LEU A 190 -4.98 -34.73 -24.96
N LYS A 191 -4.29 -35.12 -26.03
CA LYS A 191 -4.86 -35.88 -27.15
C LYS A 191 -3.92 -37.05 -27.46
N PRO A 192 -4.23 -38.28 -27.02
CA PRO A 192 -4.00 -39.46 -27.84
C PRO A 192 -5.03 -39.53 -28.98
#